data_AF-A0A257W7K5-F1
#
_entry.id   AF-A0A257W7K5-F1
#
_cell.length_a   1.000
_cell.length_b   1.000
_cell.length_c   1.000
_cell.angle_alpha   90.00
_cell.angle_beta   90.00
_cell.angle_gamma   90.00
#
_symmetry.space_group_name_H-M   'P 1'
#
loop_
_entity.id
_entity.type
_entity.pdbx_description
1 polymer ?
#
loop_
_entity_poly.entity_id
_entity_poly.type
_entity_poly.pdbx_seq_one_letter_code
_entity_poly.pdbx_strand_id
1 'polypeptide(L)' 'GGLAQIEVPGATVGELIIAIEARFPGISKHLLRPNLAISVDDEVTPLGVLEPVRPDSEVHFIAAISGG' A
#
# COMPACT_ATOMS: atom_id res chain seq x y z
N GLY A 1 9.91 10.81 -14.88
CA GLY A 1 9.11 9.62 -15.21
C GLY A 1 9.22 8.65 -14.06
N GLY A 2 8.14 8.47 -13.31
CA GLY A 2 8.03 7.43 -12.29
C GLY A 2 6.84 6.56 -12.64
N LEU A 3 6.92 5.25 -12.37
CA LEU A 3 5.76 4.36 -12.42
C LEU A 3 4.75 4.88 -11.40
N ALA A 4 3.66 5.49 -11.87
CA ALA A 4 2.65 6.06 -10.98
C ALA A 4 1.75 4.96 -10.37
N GLN A 5 1.66 3.80 -11.00
CA GLN A 5 0.76 2.71 -10.63
C GLN A 5 1.33 1.37 -11.09
N ILE A 6 1.09 0.32 -10.31
CA ILE A 6 1.43 -1.07 -10.65
C ILE A 6 0.25 -1.96 -10.31
N GLU A 7 -0.02 -2.94 -11.17
CA GLU A 7 -0.99 -4.00 -10.89
C GLU A 7 -0.26 -5.20 -10.27
N VAL A 8 -0.78 -5.67 -9.14
CA VAL A 8 -0.27 -6.85 -8.43
C VAL A 8 -1.44 -7.68 -7.91
N PRO A 9 -1.33 -9.02 -7.91
CA PRO A 9 -2.36 -9.88 -7.35
C PRO A 9 -2.33 -9.88 -5.81
N GLY A 10 -3.50 -9.98 -5.19
CA GLY A 10 -3.65 -10.16 -3.74
C GLY A 10 -5.10 -9.98 -3.30
N ALA A 11 -5.43 -10.55 -2.15
CA ALA A 11 -6.74 -10.39 -1.48
C ALA A 11 -6.65 -9.50 -0.22
N THR A 12 -5.44 -9.12 0.19
CA THR A 12 -5.22 -8.16 1.30
C THR A 12 -4.08 -7.21 0.97
N VAL A 13 -4.03 -6.05 1.63
CA VAL A 13 -2.92 -5.09 1.50
C VAL A 13 -1.56 -5.74 1.78
N GLY A 14 -1.47 -6.62 2.78
CA GLY A 14 -0.25 -7.35 3.11
C GLY A 14 0.21 -8.27 1.97
N GLU A 15 -0.71 -8.98 1.31
CA GLU A 15 -0.41 -9.78 0.13
C GLU A 15 0.07 -8.92 -1.04
N LEU A 16 -0.54 -7.75 -1.26
CA LEU A 16 -0.05 -6.80 -2.26
C LEU A 16 1.38 -6.37 -1.94
N ILE A 17 1.70 -6.04 -0.69
CA ILE A 17 3.07 -5.67 -0.28
C ILE A 17 4.06 -6.81 -0.54
N ILE A 18 3.69 -8.07 -0.28
CA ILE A 18 4.53 -9.24 -0.58
C ILE A 18 4.77 -9.37 -2.08
N ALA A 19 3.72 -9.22 -2.90
CA ALA A 19 3.83 -9.27 -4.35
C ALA A 19 4.71 -8.13 -4.90
N ILE A 20 4.60 -6.93 -4.33
CA ILE A 20 5.42 -5.77 -4.68
C ILE A 20 6.88 -5.99 -4.26
N GLU A 21 7.13 -6.52 -3.07
CA GLU A 21 8.48 -6.85 -2.57
C GLU A 21 9.20 -7.86 -3.46
N ALA A 22 8.48 -8.87 -3.97
CA ALA A 22 9.05 -9.85 -4.90
C ALA A 22 9.52 -9.20 -6.22
N ARG A 23 8.87 -8.12 -6.66
CA ARG A 23 9.23 -7.36 -7.86
C ARG A 23 10.27 -6.27 -7.58
N PHE A 24 10.25 -5.69 -6.39
CA PHE A 24 11.13 -4.61 -5.94
C PHE A 24 11.69 -4.89 -4.54
N PRO A 25 12.74 -5.70 -4.42
CA PRO A 25 13.32 -6.06 -3.12
C PRO A 25 13.74 -4.83 -2.31
N GLY A 26 13.31 -4.77 -1.04
CA GLY A 26 13.57 -3.70 -0.09
C GLY A 26 12.52 -2.58 -0.05
N ILE A 27 11.49 -2.63 -0.89
CA ILE A 27 10.45 -1.59 -0.94
C ILE A 27 9.49 -1.65 0.25
N SER A 28 9.22 -2.84 0.80
CA SER A 28 8.38 -3.03 1.99
C SER A 28 8.85 -2.18 3.18
N LYS A 29 10.17 -1.96 3.33
CA LYS A 29 10.75 -1.07 4.35
C LYS A 29 10.31 0.39 4.23
N HIS A 30 9.94 0.81 3.02
CA HIS A 30 9.43 2.15 2.74
C HIS A 30 7.91 2.23 2.92
N LEU A 31 7.20 1.12 2.67
CA LEU A 31 5.75 1.01 2.77
C LEU A 31 5.24 0.68 4.19
N LEU A 32 6.08 0.13 5.06
CA LEU A 32 5.72 -0.25 6.43
C LEU A 32 6.26 0.72 7.49
N ARG A 33 6.47 1.99 7.11
CA ARG A 33 6.92 3.00 8.07
C ARG A 33 5.77 3.41 9.00
N PRO A 34 6.04 3.68 10.28
CA PRO A 34 5.00 4.04 11.25
C PRO A 34 4.24 5.34 10.92
N ASN A 35 4.78 6.19 10.05
CA ASN A 35 4.14 7.44 9.60
C ASN A 35 3.47 7.32 8.21
N LEU A 36 3.24 6.10 7.73
CA LEU A 36 2.58 5.86 6.44
C LEU A 36 1.17 5.33 6.70
N ALA A 37 0.17 6.08 6.23
CA ALA A 37 -1.20 5.64 6.18
C ALA A 37 -1.46 4.87 4.88
N ILE A 38 -2.38 3.90 4.96
CA ILE A 38 -2.81 3.10 3.81
C ILE A 38 -4.29 3.40 3.59
N SER A 39 -4.66 3.78 2.37
CA SER A 39 -6.05 3.86 1.96
C SER A 39 -6.36 2.83 0.88
N VAL A 40 -7.58 2.29 0.93
CA VAL A 40 -8.14 1.37 -0.04
C VAL A 40 -9.42 2.02 -0.56
N ASP A 41 -9.54 2.20 -1.87
CA ASP A 41 -10.71 2.81 -2.52
C ASP A 41 -11.07 4.19 -1.92
N ASP A 42 -10.07 5.08 -1.82
CA ASP A 42 -10.13 6.42 -1.21
C ASP A 42 -10.43 6.49 0.30
N GLU A 43 -10.58 5.35 1.00
CA GLU A 43 -10.84 5.31 2.44
C GLU A 43 -9.59 4.87 3.23
N VAL A 44 -9.20 5.66 4.25
CA VAL A 44 -8.07 5.30 5.13
C VAL A 44 -8.48 4.16 6.03
N THR A 45 -7.71 3.08 5.99
CA THR A 45 -8.08 1.82 6.63
C THR A 45 -7.44 1.70 8.01
N PRO A 46 -8.19 1.34 9.07
CA PRO A 46 -7.61 1.12 10.38
C PRO A 46 -6.88 -0.22 10.49
N LEU A 47 -7.19 -1.19 9.61
CA LEU A 47 -6.58 -2.52 9.60
C LEU A 47 -5.22 -2.55 8.92
N GLY A 48 -4.90 -1.54 8.09
CA GLY A 48 -3.61 -1.40 7.43
C GLY A 48 -3.31 -2.61 6.53
N VAL A 49 -2.27 -3.38 6.87
CA VAL A 49 -1.85 -4.56 6.09
C VAL A 49 -2.87 -5.71 6.10
N LEU A 50 -3.77 -5.74 7.08
CA LEU A 50 -4.80 -6.76 7.18
C LEU A 50 -6.08 -6.40 6.42
N GLU A 51 -6.15 -5.18 5.87
CA GLU A 51 -7.34 -4.76 5.11
C GLU A 51 -7.53 -5.67 3.89
N PRO A 52 -8.71 -6.28 3.72
CA PRO A 52 -9.06 -7.00 2.50
C PRO A 52 -9.19 -6.04 1.31
N VAL A 53 -8.74 -6.48 0.13
CA VAL A 53 -8.85 -5.72 -1.13
C VAL A 53 -9.64 -6.51 -2.16
N ARG A 54 -10.36 -5.79 -3.03
CA ARG A 54 -11.06 -6.39 -4.18
C ARG A 54 -10.14 -6.41 -5.40
N PRO A 55 -10.43 -7.23 -6.42
CA PRO A 55 -9.62 -7.30 -7.64
C PRO A 55 -9.47 -5.97 -8.38
N ASP A 56 -10.42 -5.06 -8.19
CA ASP A 56 -10.51 -3.73 -8.77
C ASP A 56 -10.18 -2.61 -7.79
N SER A 57 -9.74 -2.93 -6.56
CA SER A 57 -9.44 -1.92 -5.54
C SER A 57 -8.14 -1.18 -5.82
N GLU A 58 -8.13 0.12 -5.53
CA GLU A 58 -6.94 0.96 -5.60
C GLU A 58 -6.36 1.19 -4.20
N VAL A 59 -5.05 0.93 -4.04
CA VAL A 59 -4.36 1.06 -2.76
C VAL A 59 -3.35 2.19 -2.82
N HIS A 60 -3.51 3.18 -1.95
CA HIS A 60 -2.60 4.33 -1.86
C HIS A 60 -1.85 4.32 -0.54
N PHE A 61 -0.55 4.64 -0.64
CA PHE A 61 0.33 4.80 0.51
C PHE A 61 0.59 6.30 0.71
N ILE A 62 -0.01 6.86 1.76
CA ILE A 62 0.01 8.30 2.03
C ILE A 62 0.96 8.55 3.20
N ALA A 63 2.04 9.28 2.96
CA ALA A 63 2.87 9.77 4.05
C ALA A 63 2.06 10.76 4.88
N ALA A 64 2.02 10.58 6.20
CA ALA A 64 1.52 11.61 7.09
C ALA A 64 2.38 12.86 6.89
N ILE A 65 1.85 13.84 6.15
CA ILE A 65 2.43 15.16 6.08
C ILE A 65 2.13 15.76 7.45
N SER A 66 3.15 15.89 8.31
CA SER A 66 3.00 16.76 9.48
C SER A 66 2.82 18.18 8.95
N GLY A 67 1.58 18.63 8.84
CA GLY A 67 1.29 20.05 8.74
C GLY A 67 1.91 20.73 9.96
N GLY A 68 2.68 21.78 9.72
CA GLY A 68 3.20 22.65 10.79
C GLY A 68 2.09 23.40 11.51
#